data_AF-A0A6N7XJY2-F1
#
_entry.id   AF-A0A6N7XJY2-F1
#
_cell.length_a   1.000
_cell.length_b   1.000
_cell.length_c   1.000
_cell.angle_alpha   90.00
_cell.angle_beta   90.00
_cell.angle_gamma   90.00
#
_symmetry.space_group_name_H-M   'P 1'
#
loop_
_entity.id
_entity.type
_entity.pdbx_description
1 polymer ?
#
loop_
_entity_poly.entity_id
_entity_poly.type
_entity_poly.pdbx_seq_one_letter_code
_entity_poly.pdbx_strand_id
1 'polypeptide(L)'
;MARPKKETVDYFPHFVSSGKTLFILEQSYGNDGYAFWFKLLELLGNTDGHYYDCSNVPAWKFLLAKTRVEEEKAIEILNMLAELEAIDRDLWEEKIIWSDNFVNNLSPVYSNRKSDLPEKPVIASSNDSTDEFLPVETEDSSITTEITPQSKVKESKVKESKVKEHDVDLQIKNLRLRYSESQIKIIDEYFDILRWTRKNGKIADSVIVKIYTEWEKFKPDTVIYGLNVYINNPKYHDKRENYCYGIMRNAKDEEVYKGVKGSGANKGNSKGTSKDSGGASEESLRLEKLAKESGLIGEDGSVEPIGEIDF
;
A
#
# COMPACT_ATOMS: atom_id res chain seq x y z
N MET A 1 -4.24 -7.56 -39.01
CA MET A 1 -3.79 -6.31 -38.35
C MET A 1 -3.44 -6.63 -36.91
N ALA A 2 -2.22 -6.32 -36.47
CA ALA A 2 -1.84 -6.43 -35.06
C ALA A 2 -2.70 -5.46 -34.22
N ARG A 3 -3.09 -5.87 -33.01
CA ARG A 3 -3.83 -5.00 -32.09
C ARG A 3 -2.92 -3.82 -31.69
N PRO A 4 -3.37 -2.56 -31.78
CA PRO A 4 -2.59 -1.42 -31.31
C PRO A 4 -2.21 -1.60 -29.84
N LYS A 5 -0.98 -1.22 -29.49
CA LYS A 5 -0.49 -1.29 -28.11
C LYS A 5 -1.36 -0.34 -27.26
N LYS A 6 -1.83 -0.81 -26.10
CA LYS A 6 -2.59 0.03 -25.17
C LYS A 6 -1.59 0.94 -24.44
N GLU A 7 -1.67 2.24 -24.70
CA GLU A 7 -0.84 3.25 -24.01
C GLU A 7 -1.55 3.79 -22.78
N THR A 8 -2.89 3.91 -22.82
CA THR A 8 -3.67 4.29 -21.62
C THR A 8 -3.40 3.43 -20.39
N VAL A 9 -3.50 4.04 -19.22
CA VAL A 9 -3.30 3.42 -17.90
C VAL A 9 -4.56 3.51 -17.08
N ASP A 10 -4.91 2.40 -16.41
CA ASP A 10 -6.11 2.31 -15.58
C ASP A 10 -5.83 2.74 -14.11
N TYR A 11 -4.55 3.00 -13.79
CA TYR A 11 -4.10 3.52 -12.50
C TYR A 11 -2.84 4.37 -12.66
N PHE A 12 -2.63 5.29 -11.73
CA PHE A 12 -1.36 5.97 -11.50
C PHE A 12 -1.13 6.06 -9.98
N PRO A 13 0.12 6.07 -9.51
CA PRO A 13 0.40 6.14 -8.08
C PRO A 13 -0.01 7.50 -7.51
N HIS A 14 -0.78 7.47 -6.42
CA HIS A 14 -1.03 8.64 -5.58
C HIS A 14 -0.13 8.54 -4.34
N PHE A 15 0.89 9.38 -4.29
CA PHE A 15 1.85 9.36 -3.18
C PHE A 15 1.34 10.18 -2.00
N VAL A 16 1.48 9.61 -0.80
CA VAL A 16 1.07 10.25 0.46
C VAL A 16 1.95 11.46 0.81
N SER A 17 3.21 11.47 0.36
CA SER A 17 4.08 12.64 0.47
C SER A 17 3.62 13.71 -0.52
N SER A 18 2.94 14.75 -0.03
CA SER A 18 2.60 15.91 -0.84
C SER A 18 3.89 16.66 -1.21
N GLY A 19 4.19 16.72 -2.52
CA GLY A 19 5.25 17.57 -3.04
C GLY A 19 4.90 19.05 -2.89
N LYS A 20 5.89 19.93 -3.09
CA LYS A 20 5.72 21.40 -3.06
C LYS A 20 4.58 21.86 -3.97
N THR A 21 4.40 21.22 -5.13
CA THR A 21 3.33 21.51 -6.09
C THR A 21 1.94 21.37 -5.47
N LEU A 22 1.67 20.23 -4.83
CA LEU A 22 0.35 19.95 -4.29
C LEU A 22 0.02 20.87 -3.10
N PHE A 23 1.02 21.16 -2.27
CA PHE A 23 0.88 22.11 -1.17
C PHE A 23 0.55 23.52 -1.67
N ILE A 24 1.25 24.02 -2.71
CA ILE A 24 0.99 25.36 -3.27
C ILE A 24 -0.40 25.41 -3.90
N LEU A 25 -0.81 24.39 -4.65
CA LEU A 25 -2.15 24.34 -5.24
C LEU A 25 -3.25 24.32 -4.17
N GLU A 26 -3.08 23.57 -3.10
CA GLU A 26 -4.05 23.50 -2.01
C GLU A 26 -4.11 24.82 -1.23
N GLN A 27 -2.98 25.50 -1.01
CA GLN A 27 -2.97 26.82 -0.36
C GLN A 27 -3.59 27.91 -1.24
N SER A 28 -3.31 27.93 -2.54
CA SER A 28 -3.78 28.99 -3.44
C SER A 28 -5.22 28.79 -3.92
N TYR A 29 -5.63 27.53 -4.17
CA TYR A 29 -6.91 27.21 -4.81
C TYR A 29 -7.78 26.24 -3.99
N GLY A 30 -7.33 25.83 -2.81
CA GLY A 30 -8.06 24.92 -1.94
C GLY A 30 -8.27 23.53 -2.56
N ASN A 31 -9.42 22.95 -2.24
CA ASN A 31 -9.82 21.64 -2.76
C ASN A 31 -9.96 21.62 -4.28
N ASP A 32 -10.25 22.76 -4.92
CA ASP A 32 -10.36 22.84 -6.38
C ASP A 32 -9.01 22.59 -7.03
N GLY A 33 -7.92 23.17 -6.51
CA GLY A 33 -6.56 22.94 -7.01
C GLY A 33 -6.13 21.48 -6.88
N TYR A 34 -6.39 20.88 -5.71
CA TYR A 34 -6.14 19.46 -5.47
C TYR A 34 -6.93 18.57 -6.43
N ALA A 35 -8.26 18.76 -6.52
CA ALA A 35 -9.12 17.96 -7.36
C ALA A 35 -8.81 18.14 -8.85
N PHE A 36 -8.50 19.37 -9.27
CA PHE A 36 -8.10 19.69 -10.63
C PHE A 36 -6.86 18.91 -11.03
N TRP A 37 -5.81 18.96 -10.21
CA TRP A 37 -4.55 18.28 -10.49
C TRP A 37 -4.76 16.78 -10.70
N PHE A 38 -5.45 16.09 -9.78
CA PHE A 38 -5.66 14.66 -9.92
C PHE A 38 -6.60 14.28 -11.07
N LYS A 39 -7.64 15.07 -11.34
CA LYS A 39 -8.51 14.85 -12.50
C LYS A 39 -7.79 15.11 -13.82
N LEU A 40 -6.81 16.00 -13.84
CA LEU A 40 -5.91 16.21 -14.97
C LEU A 40 -5.01 14.99 -15.16
N LEU A 41 -4.40 14.45 -14.10
CA LEU A 41 -3.61 13.21 -14.20
C LEU A 41 -4.45 12.01 -14.67
N GLU A 42 -5.69 11.88 -14.20
CA GLU A 42 -6.64 10.89 -14.73
C GLU A 42 -6.90 11.06 -16.24
N LEU A 43 -6.93 12.31 -16.71
CA LEU A 43 -7.13 12.61 -18.12
C LEU A 43 -5.91 12.21 -18.95
N LEU A 44 -4.70 12.56 -18.50
CA LEU A 44 -3.45 12.14 -19.13
C LEU A 44 -3.32 10.62 -19.15
N GLY A 45 -3.65 9.95 -18.05
CA GLY A 45 -3.61 8.48 -17.99
C GLY A 45 -4.59 7.79 -18.95
N ASN A 46 -5.73 8.41 -19.20
CA ASN A 46 -6.76 7.88 -20.11
C ASN A 46 -6.61 8.35 -21.57
N THR A 47 -5.54 9.09 -21.89
CA THR A 47 -5.24 9.53 -23.25
C THR A 47 -4.02 8.77 -23.77
N ASP A 48 -4.06 8.35 -25.04
CA ASP A 48 -2.92 7.72 -25.69
C ASP A 48 -1.75 8.72 -25.75
N GLY A 49 -0.52 8.24 -25.58
CA GLY A 49 0.65 9.09 -25.45
C GLY A 49 0.73 9.94 -24.18
N HIS A 50 -0.22 9.91 -23.25
CA HIS A 50 -0.19 10.67 -21.97
C HIS A 50 0.00 12.19 -22.07
N TYR A 51 -0.38 12.78 -23.19
CA TYR A 51 -0.56 14.22 -23.33
C TYR A 51 -2.03 14.55 -23.54
N TYR A 52 -2.41 15.80 -23.31
CA TYR A 52 -3.75 16.29 -23.61
C TYR A 52 -3.67 17.58 -24.41
N ASP A 53 -4.14 17.54 -25.64
CA ASP A 53 -4.29 18.71 -26.49
C ASP A 53 -5.60 19.43 -26.14
N CYS A 54 -5.49 20.68 -25.71
CA CYS A 54 -6.63 21.55 -25.43
C CYS A 54 -6.66 22.80 -26.31
N SER A 55 -5.92 22.80 -27.43
CA SER A 55 -6.02 23.83 -28.48
C SER A 55 -7.42 23.92 -29.08
N ASN A 56 -8.17 22.82 -29.05
CA ASN A 56 -9.50 22.65 -29.58
C ASN A 56 -10.59 22.91 -28.51
N VAL A 57 -11.57 23.75 -28.88
CA VAL A 57 -12.68 24.17 -28.00
C VAL A 57 -13.43 23.00 -27.34
N PRO A 58 -13.75 21.87 -28.01
CA PRO A 58 -14.41 20.75 -27.36
C PRO A 58 -13.56 20.08 -26.28
N ALA A 59 -12.25 19.92 -26.51
CA ALA A 59 -11.35 19.33 -25.53
C ALA A 59 -11.16 20.25 -24.33
N TRP A 60 -11.06 21.57 -24.56
CA TRP A 60 -11.05 22.56 -23.48
C TRP A 60 -12.32 22.46 -22.62
N LYS A 61 -13.51 22.45 -23.24
CA LYS A 61 -14.78 22.30 -22.52
C LYS A 61 -14.87 20.97 -21.77
N PHE A 62 -14.34 19.88 -22.33
CA PHE A 62 -14.30 18.59 -21.66
C PHE A 62 -13.42 18.62 -20.42
N LEU A 63 -12.26 19.27 -20.48
CA LEU A 63 -11.38 19.45 -19.33
C LEU A 63 -12.12 20.19 -18.20
N LEU A 64 -12.73 21.34 -18.51
CA LEU A 64 -13.50 22.13 -17.53
C LEU A 64 -14.64 21.31 -16.90
N ALA A 65 -15.39 20.55 -17.71
CA ALA A 65 -16.47 19.71 -17.22
C ALA A 65 -15.96 18.56 -16.33
N LYS A 66 -14.82 17.96 -16.67
CA LYS A 66 -14.21 16.87 -15.90
C LYS A 66 -13.69 17.38 -14.55
N THR A 67 -13.02 18.52 -14.53
CA THR A 67 -12.42 19.16 -13.35
C THR A 67 -13.45 19.87 -12.46
N ARG A 68 -14.59 20.29 -13.03
CA ARG A 68 -15.66 21.04 -12.36
C ARG A 68 -15.20 22.42 -11.85
N VAL A 69 -14.27 23.04 -12.54
CA VAL A 69 -13.85 24.42 -12.27
C VAL A 69 -14.25 25.35 -13.42
N GLU A 70 -14.32 26.64 -13.12
CA GLU A 70 -14.55 27.68 -14.11
C GLU A 70 -13.31 27.90 -14.97
N GLU A 71 -13.52 28.48 -16.16
CA GLU A 71 -12.48 28.67 -17.17
C GLU A 71 -11.30 29.50 -16.66
N GLU A 72 -11.58 30.62 -16.00
CA GLU A 72 -10.57 31.53 -15.43
C GLU A 72 -9.69 30.80 -14.41
N LYS A 73 -10.32 30.09 -13.47
CA LYS A 73 -9.62 29.31 -12.44
C LYS A 73 -8.82 28.15 -13.04
N ALA A 74 -9.31 27.49 -14.08
CA ALA A 74 -8.57 26.43 -14.77
C ALA A 74 -7.27 26.96 -15.39
N ILE A 75 -7.33 28.12 -16.03
CA ILE A 75 -6.16 28.77 -16.64
C ILE A 75 -5.16 29.16 -15.55
N GLU A 76 -5.62 29.74 -14.44
CA GLU A 76 -4.74 30.09 -13.30
C GLU A 76 -4.03 28.86 -12.73
N ILE A 77 -4.76 27.75 -12.51
CA ILE A 77 -4.18 26.50 -12.00
C ILE A 77 -3.17 25.93 -12.99
N LEU A 78 -3.46 25.93 -14.30
CA LEU A 78 -2.55 25.42 -15.33
C LEU A 78 -1.28 26.28 -15.45
N ASN A 79 -1.41 27.61 -15.38
CA ASN A 79 -0.25 28.50 -15.35
C ASN A 79 0.62 28.26 -14.12
N MET A 80 0.00 28.07 -12.94
CA MET A 80 0.73 27.71 -11.72
C MET A 80 1.42 26.36 -11.84
N LEU A 81 0.78 25.36 -12.45
CA LEU A 81 1.39 24.05 -12.70
C LEU A 81 2.60 24.14 -13.63
N ALA A 82 2.55 25.00 -14.65
CA ALA A 82 3.67 25.25 -15.55
C ALA A 82 4.82 25.98 -14.85
N GLU A 83 4.52 26.97 -14.00
CA GLU A 83 5.51 27.69 -13.18
C GLU A 83 6.22 26.77 -12.18
N LEU A 84 5.49 25.79 -11.62
CA LEU A 84 6.02 24.80 -10.68
C LEU A 84 6.70 23.60 -11.35
N GLU A 85 6.90 23.65 -12.68
CA GLU A 85 7.50 22.58 -13.49
C GLU A 85 6.78 21.22 -13.31
N ALA A 86 5.49 21.26 -12.94
CA ALA A 86 4.66 20.07 -12.79
C ALA A 86 4.11 19.61 -14.14
N ILE A 87 3.88 20.58 -15.04
CA ILE A 87 3.63 20.37 -16.47
C ILE A 87 4.68 21.13 -17.28
N ASP A 88 4.90 20.69 -18.51
CA ASP A 88 5.86 21.33 -19.40
C ASP A 88 5.37 22.69 -19.88
N ARG A 89 6.16 23.74 -19.61
CA ARG A 89 5.80 25.13 -19.92
C ARG A 89 5.73 25.39 -21.41
N ASP A 90 6.70 24.90 -22.17
CA ASP A 90 6.80 25.16 -23.61
C ASP A 90 5.64 24.47 -24.36
N LEU A 91 5.27 23.26 -23.95
CA LEU A 91 4.07 22.59 -24.47
C LEU A 91 2.77 23.30 -24.07
N TRP A 92 2.71 23.84 -22.86
CA TRP A 92 1.52 24.56 -22.38
C TRP A 92 1.25 25.85 -23.15
N GLU A 93 2.28 26.53 -23.66
CA GLU A 93 2.13 27.69 -24.54
C GLU A 93 1.33 27.35 -25.80
N GLU A 94 1.54 26.16 -26.36
CA GLU A 94 0.77 25.60 -27.48
C GLU A 94 -0.54 24.92 -27.04
N LYS A 95 -0.96 25.07 -25.78
CA LYS A 95 -2.13 24.41 -25.19
C LYS A 95 -2.06 22.89 -25.19
N ILE A 96 -0.86 22.33 -25.12
CA ILE A 96 -0.63 20.90 -24.93
C ILE A 96 -0.18 20.67 -23.49
N ILE A 97 -0.89 19.81 -22.77
CA ILE A 97 -0.56 19.47 -21.40
C ILE A 97 0.24 18.18 -21.39
N TRP A 98 1.46 18.24 -20.84
CA TRP A 98 2.36 17.12 -20.64
C TRP A 98 3.01 17.21 -19.27
N SER A 99 3.29 16.07 -18.63
CA SER A 99 4.01 16.03 -17.36
C SER A 99 5.03 14.90 -17.36
N ASP A 100 6.32 15.24 -17.35
CA ASP A 100 7.41 14.26 -17.26
C ASP A 100 7.32 13.45 -15.97
N ASN A 101 6.98 14.12 -14.86
CA ASN A 101 6.80 13.47 -13.56
C ASN A 101 5.70 12.41 -13.62
N PHE A 102 4.59 12.69 -14.31
CA PHE A 102 3.52 11.72 -14.48
C PHE A 102 3.99 10.51 -15.30
N VAL A 103 4.63 10.73 -16.44
CA VAL A 103 5.09 9.67 -17.33
C VAL A 103 6.17 8.80 -16.68
N ASN A 104 7.12 9.41 -15.98
CA ASN A 104 8.14 8.69 -15.21
C ASN A 104 7.53 7.79 -14.13
N ASN A 105 6.46 8.23 -13.47
CA ASN A 105 5.73 7.43 -12.48
C ASN A 105 5.01 6.22 -13.10
N LEU A 106 4.82 6.20 -14.43
CA LEU A 106 4.26 5.07 -15.17
C LEU A 106 5.34 4.10 -15.69
N SER A 107 6.63 4.37 -15.46
CA SER A 107 7.74 3.48 -15.84
C SER A 107 7.51 2.00 -15.45
N PRO A 108 7.00 1.66 -14.25
CA PRO A 108 6.69 0.27 -13.91
C PRO A 108 5.60 -0.35 -14.80
N VAL A 109 4.61 0.44 -15.22
CA VAL A 109 3.51 -0.01 -16.09
C VAL A 109 4.04 -0.35 -17.48
N TYR A 110 4.86 0.55 -18.06
CA TYR A 110 5.46 0.37 -19.38
C TYR A 110 6.51 -0.75 -19.39
N SER A 111 7.30 -0.88 -18.33
CA SER A 111 8.23 -2.00 -18.12
C SER A 111 7.52 -3.35 -18.16
N ASN A 112 6.38 -3.48 -17.47
CA ASN A 112 5.58 -4.70 -17.48
C ASN A 112 4.97 -5.00 -18.86
N ARG A 113 4.71 -3.97 -19.66
CA ARG A 113 4.19 -4.07 -21.03
C ARG A 113 5.29 -4.38 -22.06
N LYS A 114 6.58 -4.35 -21.66
CA LYS A 114 7.75 -4.45 -22.56
C LYS A 114 7.65 -3.45 -23.71
N SER A 115 7.20 -2.25 -23.39
CA SER A 115 7.05 -1.13 -24.31
C SER A 115 7.77 0.07 -23.73
N ASP A 116 8.33 0.90 -24.59
CA ASP A 116 8.97 2.14 -24.17
C ASP A 116 7.95 3.13 -23.61
N LEU A 117 8.44 4.00 -22.74
CA LEU A 117 7.65 5.11 -22.21
C LEU A 117 7.26 6.04 -23.37
N PRO A 118 6.06 6.64 -23.34
CA PRO A 118 5.69 7.66 -24.31
C PRO A 118 6.71 8.78 -24.29
N GLU A 119 7.10 9.23 -25.47
CA GLU A 119 8.01 10.35 -25.63
C GLU A 119 7.24 11.67 -25.57
N LYS A 120 7.92 12.70 -25.09
CA LYS A 120 7.38 14.07 -25.06
C LYS A 120 6.96 14.47 -26.48
N PRO A 121 5.74 14.99 -26.69
CA PRO A 121 5.29 15.38 -28.02
C PRO A 121 6.18 16.50 -28.55
N VAL A 122 6.68 16.33 -29.78
CA VAL A 122 7.49 17.34 -30.47
C VAL A 122 6.55 18.32 -31.14
N ILE A 123 6.54 19.57 -30.68
CA ILE A 123 5.89 20.65 -31.42
C ILE A 123 6.73 20.89 -32.66
N ALA A 124 6.20 20.54 -33.84
CA ALA A 124 6.78 20.96 -35.10
C ALA A 124 6.49 22.46 -35.30
N SER A 125 7.26 23.32 -34.63
CA SER A 125 7.25 24.75 -34.91
C SER A 125 7.82 24.92 -36.32
N SER A 126 6.94 25.13 -37.28
CA SER A 126 7.34 25.48 -38.64
C SER A 126 8.05 26.83 -38.60
N ASN A 127 9.38 26.81 -38.73
CA ASN A 127 10.20 27.74 -39.53
C ASN A 127 11.70 27.48 -39.25
N ASP A 128 12.29 26.50 -39.93
CA ASP A 128 13.37 26.85 -40.86
C ASP A 128 13.48 25.77 -41.94
N SER A 129 13.64 26.23 -43.18
CA SER A 129 13.81 25.37 -44.33
C SER A 129 15.28 24.98 -44.39
N THR A 130 15.59 23.69 -44.29
CA THR A 130 16.61 22.97 -45.08
C THR A 130 16.75 21.54 -44.58
N ASP A 131 16.61 20.58 -45.51
CA ASP A 131 17.34 19.30 -45.62
C ASP A 131 17.60 18.49 -44.33
N GLU A 132 17.14 17.25 -44.19
CA GLU A 132 17.42 16.14 -45.09
C GLU A 132 16.33 15.06 -45.02
N PHE A 133 15.93 14.58 -46.19
CA PHE A 133 15.32 13.27 -46.41
C PHE A 133 16.23 12.16 -45.88
N LEU A 134 15.67 11.12 -45.25
CA LEU A 134 15.91 9.73 -45.70
C LEU A 134 14.74 8.78 -45.31
N PRO A 135 14.24 7.96 -46.25
CA PRO A 135 13.26 6.90 -46.01
C PRO A 135 13.94 5.55 -45.79
N VAL A 136 13.34 4.63 -45.03
CA VAL A 136 13.66 3.19 -45.14
C VAL A 136 12.38 2.36 -45.05
N GLU A 137 12.17 1.58 -46.10
CA GLU A 137 11.07 0.66 -46.31
C GLU A 137 11.24 -0.66 -45.54
N THR A 138 10.07 -1.25 -45.26
CA THR A 138 9.66 -2.66 -45.10
C THR A 138 10.73 -3.78 -45.15
N GLU A 139 10.58 -4.79 -44.28
CA GLU A 139 10.53 -6.21 -44.71
C GLU A 139 9.59 -7.05 -43.83
N ASP A 140 8.71 -7.80 -44.52
CA ASP A 140 7.83 -8.84 -44.03
C ASP A 140 8.60 -10.09 -43.58
N SER A 141 8.10 -10.77 -42.55
CA SER A 141 8.28 -12.21 -42.43
C SER A 141 7.12 -12.86 -41.69
N SER A 142 6.43 -13.72 -42.43
CA SER A 142 5.37 -14.61 -42.04
C SER A 142 5.89 -15.76 -41.15
N ILE A 143 5.08 -16.21 -40.20
CA ILE A 143 4.84 -17.64 -39.93
C ILE A 143 3.52 -17.77 -39.16
N THR A 144 2.64 -18.53 -39.77
CA THR A 144 1.35 -19.07 -39.31
C THR A 144 1.55 -20.19 -38.29
N THR A 145 0.69 -20.26 -37.26
CA THR A 145 -0.10 -21.47 -36.96
C THR A 145 -1.30 -21.15 -36.07
N GLU A 146 -2.43 -21.72 -36.49
CA GLU A 146 -3.79 -21.77 -35.95
C GLU A 146 -3.79 -22.36 -34.52
N ILE A 147 -4.75 -22.15 -33.61
CA ILE A 147 -6.20 -22.45 -33.65
C ILE A 147 -6.85 -21.73 -32.45
N THR A 148 -7.96 -21.00 -32.68
CA THR A 148 -8.89 -20.51 -31.64
C THR A 148 -9.83 -21.65 -31.18
N PRO A 149 -10.45 -21.58 -29.98
CA PRO A 149 -11.76 -20.95 -29.95
C PRO A 149 -12.03 -20.10 -28.71
N GLN A 150 -12.67 -18.97 -29.00
CA GLN A 150 -13.38 -18.11 -28.07
C GLN A 150 -14.39 -18.89 -27.23
N SER A 151 -14.44 -18.66 -25.91
CA SER A 151 -15.69 -18.78 -25.15
C SER A 151 -16.00 -17.46 -24.46
N LYS A 152 -17.10 -16.85 -24.88
CA LYS A 152 -17.81 -15.79 -24.17
C LYS A 152 -18.71 -16.50 -23.17
N VAL A 153 -18.38 -16.48 -21.87
CA VAL A 153 -19.38 -16.54 -20.78
C VAL A 153 -18.86 -15.72 -19.59
N LYS A 154 -19.78 -14.96 -18.97
CA LYS A 154 -19.60 -14.08 -17.82
C LYS A 154 -18.86 -14.76 -16.65
N GLU A 155 -17.74 -14.18 -16.21
CA GLU A 155 -17.33 -14.24 -14.80
C GLU A 155 -16.93 -12.84 -14.30
N SER A 156 -17.87 -12.25 -13.58
CA SER A 156 -17.74 -11.04 -12.79
C SER A 156 -16.89 -11.26 -11.53
N LYS A 157 -16.05 -10.28 -11.19
CA LYS A 157 -15.44 -10.00 -9.85
C LYS A 157 -14.21 -10.80 -9.35
N VAL A 158 -13.72 -11.85 -10.01
CA VAL A 158 -12.62 -12.67 -9.40
C VAL A 158 -11.20 -12.28 -9.84
N LYS A 159 -11.01 -11.64 -11.01
CA LYS A 159 -9.64 -11.31 -11.51
C LYS A 159 -9.04 -10.03 -10.90
N GLU A 160 -9.86 -9.08 -10.48
CA GLU A 160 -9.40 -7.82 -9.88
C GLU A 160 -8.84 -8.02 -8.46
N SER A 161 -9.32 -9.04 -7.73
CA SER A 161 -8.80 -9.38 -6.40
C SER A 161 -7.39 -9.97 -6.47
N LYS A 162 -7.11 -10.87 -7.43
CA LYS A 162 -5.78 -11.48 -7.60
C LYS A 162 -4.67 -10.48 -7.94
N VAL A 163 -5.00 -9.42 -8.68
CA VAL A 163 -4.00 -8.39 -9.06
C VAL A 163 -3.67 -7.48 -7.86
N LYS A 164 -4.66 -7.10 -7.05
CA LYS A 164 -4.45 -6.35 -5.80
C LYS A 164 -3.74 -7.21 -4.73
N GLU A 165 -4.05 -8.49 -4.66
CA GLU A 165 -3.39 -9.48 -3.80
C GLU A 165 -1.89 -9.60 -4.15
N HIS A 166 -1.55 -9.68 -5.44
CA HIS A 166 -0.16 -9.77 -5.90
C HIS A 166 0.69 -8.52 -5.56
N ASP A 167 0.12 -7.31 -5.61
CA ASP A 167 0.84 -6.08 -5.25
C ASP A 167 1.09 -5.98 -3.74
N VAL A 168 0.08 -6.32 -2.93
CA VAL A 168 0.21 -6.35 -1.47
C VAL A 168 1.19 -7.44 -1.02
N ASP A 169 1.17 -8.61 -1.66
CA ASP A 169 2.14 -9.68 -1.43
C ASP A 169 3.58 -9.22 -1.69
N LEU A 170 3.79 -8.44 -2.75
CA LEU A 170 5.11 -7.92 -3.09
C LEU A 170 5.57 -6.87 -2.07
N GLN A 171 4.67 -6.02 -1.58
CA GLN A 171 4.97 -5.08 -0.51
C GLN A 171 5.37 -5.80 0.78
N ILE A 172 4.63 -6.84 1.19
CA ILE A 172 4.95 -7.64 2.38
C ILE A 172 6.31 -8.33 2.21
N LYS A 173 6.61 -8.88 1.03
CA LYS A 173 7.92 -9.50 0.74
C LYS A 173 9.07 -8.50 0.88
N ASN A 174 8.92 -7.29 0.35
CA ASN A 174 9.94 -6.25 0.45
C ASN A 174 10.15 -5.80 1.90
N LEU A 175 9.08 -5.62 2.68
CA LEU A 175 9.14 -5.25 4.10
C LEU A 175 9.84 -6.33 4.95
N ARG A 176 9.71 -7.61 4.56
CA ARG A 176 10.41 -8.73 5.21
C ARG A 176 11.91 -8.77 4.94
N LEU A 177 12.41 -8.17 3.86
CA LEU A 177 13.85 -8.17 3.52
C LEU A 177 14.72 -7.49 4.59
N ARG A 178 14.13 -6.65 5.45
CA ARG A 178 14.80 -5.99 6.56
C ARG A 178 15.20 -6.95 7.69
N TYR A 179 14.63 -8.16 7.71
CA TYR A 179 14.79 -9.12 8.80
C TYR A 179 15.53 -10.38 8.31
N SER A 180 16.36 -10.94 9.18
CA SER A 180 16.97 -12.25 8.95
C SER A 180 15.93 -13.38 9.02
N GLU A 181 16.25 -14.57 8.50
CA GLU A 181 15.33 -15.72 8.53
C GLU A 181 14.87 -16.10 9.95
N SER A 182 15.73 -15.95 10.95
CA SER A 182 15.36 -16.21 12.35
C SER A 182 14.39 -15.16 12.89
N GLN A 183 14.55 -13.90 12.50
CA GLN A 183 13.66 -12.81 12.86
C GLN A 183 12.31 -12.93 12.14
N ILE A 184 12.28 -13.39 10.89
CA ILE A 184 11.04 -13.67 10.16
C ILE A 184 10.20 -14.71 10.89
N LYS A 185 10.80 -15.76 11.46
CA LYS A 185 10.07 -16.76 12.27
C LYS A 185 9.38 -16.15 13.48
N ILE A 186 10.04 -15.21 14.17
CA ILE A 186 9.48 -14.49 15.31
C ILE A 186 8.29 -13.63 14.86
N ILE A 187 8.41 -13.00 13.69
CA ILE A 187 7.33 -12.21 13.11
C ILE A 187 6.13 -13.09 12.73
N ASP A 188 6.36 -14.26 12.13
CA ASP A 188 5.30 -15.21 11.78
C ASP A 188 4.58 -15.73 13.03
N GLU A 189 5.32 -16.09 14.08
CA GLU A 189 4.75 -16.50 15.37
C GLU A 189 3.90 -15.37 15.99
N TYR A 190 4.38 -14.14 15.94
CA TYR A 190 3.62 -12.99 16.39
C TYR A 190 2.30 -12.83 15.62
N PHE A 191 2.32 -12.91 14.29
CA PHE A 191 1.09 -12.81 13.48
C PHE A 191 0.12 -13.96 13.75
N ASP A 192 0.63 -15.17 14.01
CA ASP A 192 -0.17 -16.33 14.39
C ASP A 192 -0.88 -16.15 15.73
N ILE A 193 -0.27 -15.47 16.69
CA ILE A 193 -0.93 -15.09 17.95
C ILE A 193 -1.92 -13.93 17.68
N LEU A 194 -1.49 -12.91 16.95
CA LEU A 194 -2.29 -11.70 16.72
C LEU A 194 -3.60 -11.99 16.00
N ARG A 195 -3.67 -13.04 15.16
CA ARG A 195 -4.89 -13.39 14.41
C ARG A 195 -6.07 -13.72 15.34
N TRP A 196 -5.81 -14.19 16.55
CA TRP A 196 -6.83 -14.49 17.57
C TRP A 196 -7.51 -13.23 18.13
N THR A 197 -6.91 -12.05 17.95
CA THR A 197 -7.53 -10.75 18.31
C THR A 197 -8.62 -10.31 17.32
N ARG A 198 -8.85 -11.09 16.24
CA ARG A 198 -9.82 -10.79 15.18
C ARG A 198 -11.00 -11.76 15.24
N LYS A 199 -12.22 -11.24 15.03
CA LYS A 199 -13.46 -12.03 15.04
C LYS A 199 -13.44 -13.21 14.07
N ASN A 200 -12.76 -13.06 12.92
CA ASN A 200 -12.71 -14.08 11.86
C ASN A 200 -11.43 -14.94 11.92
N GLY A 201 -10.58 -14.79 12.95
CA GLY A 201 -9.32 -15.53 13.09
C GLY A 201 -8.29 -15.28 11.97
N LYS A 202 -8.48 -14.23 11.17
CA LYS A 202 -7.63 -13.87 10.03
C LYS A 202 -7.27 -12.39 10.10
N ILE A 203 -6.05 -12.06 9.70
CA ILE A 203 -5.57 -10.69 9.52
C ILE A 203 -5.55 -10.43 8.02
N ALA A 204 -6.18 -9.34 7.58
CA ALA A 204 -6.13 -8.95 6.18
C ALA A 204 -4.74 -8.43 5.80
N ASP A 205 -4.29 -8.68 4.57
CA ASP A 205 -2.93 -8.30 4.13
C ASP A 205 -2.68 -6.79 4.19
N SER A 206 -3.71 -5.98 3.94
CA SER A 206 -3.66 -4.53 4.13
C SER A 206 -3.41 -4.10 5.57
N VAL A 207 -3.82 -4.91 6.56
CA VAL A 207 -3.51 -4.70 7.98
C VAL A 207 -2.08 -5.15 8.28
N ILE A 208 -1.64 -6.26 7.68
CA ILE A 208 -0.24 -6.74 7.79
C ILE A 208 0.72 -5.66 7.26
N VAL A 209 0.45 -5.09 6.08
CA VAL A 209 1.25 -3.97 5.53
C VAL A 209 1.30 -2.80 6.50
N LYS A 210 0.15 -2.36 7.04
CA LYS A 210 0.12 -1.28 8.04
C LYS A 210 0.97 -1.57 9.27
N ILE A 211 0.95 -2.81 9.76
CA ILE A 211 1.77 -3.22 10.90
C ILE A 211 3.27 -3.13 10.56
N TYR A 212 3.68 -3.63 9.40
CA TYR A 212 5.06 -3.51 8.95
C TYR A 212 5.50 -2.05 8.74
N THR A 213 4.65 -1.20 8.14
CA THR A 213 4.95 0.24 7.96
C THR A 213 5.13 0.95 9.30
N GLU A 214 4.35 0.61 10.32
CA GLU A 214 4.58 1.13 11.67
C GLU A 214 5.92 0.66 12.25
N TRP A 215 6.34 -0.58 11.97
CA TRP A 215 7.63 -1.12 12.40
C TRP A 215 8.84 -0.48 11.72
N GLU A 216 8.69 0.13 10.54
CA GLU A 216 9.79 0.85 9.86
C GLU A 216 10.31 2.03 10.69
N LYS A 217 9.48 2.59 11.56
CA LYS A 217 9.84 3.69 12.48
C LYS A 217 10.81 3.27 13.58
N PHE A 218 10.97 1.97 13.83
CA PHE A 218 11.83 1.41 14.87
C PHE A 218 12.99 0.64 14.25
N LYS A 219 14.11 0.48 14.96
CA LYS A 219 15.22 -0.40 14.52
C LYS A 219 14.74 -1.87 14.50
N PRO A 220 15.27 -2.75 13.61
CA PRO A 220 14.83 -4.15 13.55
C PRO A 220 14.95 -4.86 14.89
N ASP A 221 16.03 -4.61 15.64
CA ASP A 221 16.25 -5.21 16.96
C ASP A 221 15.18 -4.79 17.98
N THR A 222 14.76 -3.52 17.96
CA THR A 222 13.68 -3.01 18.81
C THR A 222 12.34 -3.66 18.48
N VAL A 223 12.06 -3.86 17.18
CA VAL A 223 10.87 -4.57 16.72
C VAL A 223 10.88 -5.99 17.26
N ILE A 224 11.95 -6.74 16.99
CA ILE A 224 12.07 -8.15 17.39
C ILE A 224 12.02 -8.31 18.91
N TYR A 225 12.62 -7.39 19.67
CA TYR A 225 12.45 -7.34 21.12
C TYR A 225 10.97 -7.20 21.53
N GLY A 226 10.26 -6.22 20.96
CA GLY A 226 8.86 -5.98 21.26
C GLY A 226 7.96 -7.18 20.93
N LEU A 227 8.23 -7.86 19.81
CA LEU A 227 7.52 -9.08 19.41
C LEU A 227 7.78 -10.23 20.38
N ASN A 228 9.04 -10.45 20.77
CA ASN A 228 9.38 -11.48 21.76
C ASN A 228 8.72 -11.22 23.12
N VAL A 229 8.67 -9.97 23.57
CA VAL A 229 7.95 -9.62 24.81
C VAL A 229 6.47 -9.95 24.68
N TYR A 230 5.85 -9.65 23.54
CA TYR A 230 4.45 -9.98 23.31
C TYR A 230 4.20 -11.50 23.28
N ILE A 231 5.01 -12.24 22.51
CA ILE A 231 4.91 -13.71 22.36
C ILE A 231 5.03 -14.41 23.71
N ASN A 232 6.04 -14.06 24.51
CA ASN A 232 6.35 -14.72 25.78
C ASN A 232 5.39 -14.36 26.93
N ASN A 233 4.41 -13.47 26.72
CA ASN A 233 3.47 -13.04 27.75
C ASN A 233 2.02 -13.30 27.31
N PRO A 234 1.44 -14.47 27.65
CA PRO A 234 0.08 -14.85 27.27
C PRO A 234 -1.02 -13.83 27.64
N LYS A 235 -0.81 -13.07 28.72
CA LYS A 235 -1.67 -11.97 29.15
C LYS A 235 -1.84 -10.83 28.13
N TYR A 236 -1.02 -10.80 27.07
CA TYR A 236 -1.09 -9.79 26.02
C TYR A 236 -1.78 -10.31 24.75
N HIS A 237 -2.08 -11.61 24.65
CA HIS A 237 -2.59 -12.23 23.43
C HIS A 237 -4.03 -11.81 23.10
N ASP A 238 -4.74 -11.18 24.04
CA ASP A 238 -6.01 -10.50 23.82
C ASP A 238 -5.85 -9.07 23.27
N LYS A 239 -4.64 -8.50 23.35
CA LYS A 239 -4.34 -7.13 22.93
C LYS A 239 -3.95 -7.06 21.46
N ARG A 240 -4.44 -6.04 20.78
CA ARG A 240 -4.13 -5.74 19.38
C ARG A 240 -2.70 -5.18 19.20
N GLU A 241 -2.30 -5.03 17.94
CA GLU A 241 -0.99 -4.55 17.48
C GLU A 241 -0.52 -3.25 18.17
N ASN A 242 -1.45 -2.37 18.52
CA ASN A 242 -1.18 -1.11 19.23
C ASN A 242 -0.45 -1.30 20.57
N TYR A 243 -0.72 -2.42 21.27
CA TYR A 243 -0.03 -2.74 22.52
C TYR A 243 1.44 -3.04 22.28
N CYS A 244 1.74 -3.75 21.19
CA CYS A 244 3.11 -4.06 20.79
C CYS A 244 3.88 -2.80 20.41
N TYR A 245 3.26 -1.83 19.73
CA TYR A 245 3.87 -0.51 19.48
C TYR A 245 4.17 0.25 20.78
N GLY A 246 3.36 0.05 21.82
CA GLY A 246 3.63 0.59 23.15
C GLY A 246 4.90 0.00 23.76
N ILE A 247 5.10 -1.32 23.66
CA ILE A 247 6.32 -2.00 24.12
C ILE A 247 7.54 -1.45 23.37
N MET A 248 7.46 -1.33 22.04
CA MET A 248 8.56 -0.84 21.21
C MET A 248 8.96 0.61 21.54
N ARG A 249 7.99 1.50 21.80
CA ARG A 249 8.26 2.90 22.18
C ARG A 249 8.90 3.04 23.56
N ASN A 250 8.62 2.11 24.47
CA ASN A 250 9.13 2.14 25.84
C ASN A 250 10.39 1.29 26.04
N ALA A 251 10.86 0.60 24.99
CA ALA A 251 12.03 -0.26 25.06
C ALA A 251 13.31 0.57 25.20
N LYS A 252 14.11 0.29 26.25
CA LYS A 252 15.43 0.91 26.44
C LYS A 252 16.49 0.15 25.65
N ASP A 253 17.45 0.86 25.08
CA ASP A 253 18.50 0.27 24.23
C ASP A 253 19.28 -0.87 24.91
N GLU A 254 19.50 -0.79 26.24
CA GLU A 254 20.17 -1.85 27.00
C GLU A 254 19.35 -3.15 27.13
N GLU A 255 18.03 -3.02 27.25
CA GLU A 255 17.11 -4.16 27.37
C GLU A 255 16.97 -4.88 26.02
N VAL A 256 16.93 -4.09 24.94
CA VAL A 256 16.96 -4.60 23.56
C VAL A 256 18.25 -5.39 23.31
N TYR A 257 19.41 -4.84 23.69
CA TYR A 257 20.69 -5.53 23.50
C TYR A 257 20.82 -6.84 24.30
N LYS A 258 20.31 -6.87 25.54
CA LYS A 258 20.24 -8.10 26.35
C LYS A 258 19.28 -9.14 25.77
N GLY A 259 18.14 -8.71 25.24
CA GLY A 259 17.16 -9.58 24.59
C GLY A 259 17.69 -10.25 23.32
N VAL A 260 18.41 -9.51 22.46
CA VAL A 260 18.95 -10.04 21.19
C VAL A 260 20.04 -11.09 21.41
N LYS A 261 20.89 -10.96 22.45
CA LYS A 261 21.93 -11.97 22.77
C LYS A 261 21.39 -13.23 23.46
N GLY A 262 20.20 -13.17 24.07
CA GLY A 262 19.56 -14.31 24.72
C GLY A 262 19.01 -15.35 23.73
N SER A 263 18.66 -14.95 22.51
CA SER A 263 18.04 -15.83 21.50
C SER A 263 19.02 -16.83 20.84
N GLY A 264 20.32 -16.75 21.15
CA GLY A 264 21.35 -17.65 20.62
C GLY A 264 21.63 -18.89 21.48
N ALA A 265 21.03 -19.01 22.67
CA ALA A 265 21.26 -20.15 23.54
C ALA A 265 19.98 -20.56 24.25
N ASN A 266 19.70 -21.85 24.12
CA ASN A 266 19.08 -22.72 25.12
C ASN A 266 17.69 -23.30 24.78
N LYS A 267 17.77 -24.44 24.09
CA LYS A 267 17.04 -25.67 24.42
C LYS A 267 17.02 -25.87 25.94
N GLY A 268 15.84 -25.89 26.56
CA GLY A 268 15.59 -26.41 27.91
C GLY A 268 16.32 -25.69 29.06
N ASN A 269 15.57 -25.05 29.95
CA ASN A 269 15.33 -25.62 31.27
C ASN A 269 14.46 -24.65 32.08
N SER A 270 13.52 -25.22 32.82
CA SER A 270 12.75 -24.55 33.84
C SER A 270 13.65 -24.04 34.97
N LYS A 271 13.43 -22.80 35.40
CA LYS A 271 13.46 -22.41 36.83
C LYS A 271 12.89 -21.00 36.99
N GLY A 272 11.79 -20.93 37.72
CA GLY A 272 11.16 -19.67 38.07
C GLY A 272 11.94 -18.89 39.12
N THR A 273 11.62 -17.61 39.21
CA THR A 273 11.64 -16.84 40.45
C THR A 273 10.55 -15.78 40.41
N SER A 274 9.82 -15.75 41.51
CA SER A 274 8.64 -14.99 41.91
C SER A 274 8.87 -13.49 42.19
N LYS A 275 7.73 -12.80 42.41
CA LYS A 275 7.46 -11.42 42.90
C LYS A 275 7.25 -10.40 41.76
N ASP A 276 6.19 -9.59 41.72
CA ASP A 276 5.28 -9.13 42.78
C ASP A 276 3.91 -8.68 42.25
N SER A 277 2.92 -8.82 43.15
CA SER A 277 1.71 -8.02 43.41
C SER A 277 0.91 -7.36 42.27
N GLY A 278 -0.33 -7.83 42.08
CA GLY A 278 -1.44 -7.04 41.56
C GLY A 278 -2.76 -7.56 42.14
N GLY A 279 -3.39 -6.79 43.03
CA GLY A 279 -4.61 -7.19 43.75
C GLY A 279 -5.76 -7.54 42.83
N ALA A 280 -6.52 -8.57 43.21
CA ALA A 280 -7.74 -9.00 42.52
C ALA A 280 -8.75 -7.84 42.43
N SER A 281 -9.30 -7.58 41.25
CA SER A 281 -10.33 -6.55 41.08
C SER A 281 -11.61 -6.96 41.81
N GLU A 282 -12.38 -5.99 42.28
CA GLU A 282 -13.65 -6.20 42.99
C GLU A 282 -14.63 -7.10 42.20
N GLU A 283 -14.52 -7.08 40.88
CA GLU A 283 -15.33 -7.89 39.96
C GLU A 283 -14.94 -9.38 40.00
N SER A 284 -13.65 -9.69 40.16
CA SER A 284 -13.16 -11.07 40.30
C SER A 284 -13.59 -11.72 41.62
N LEU A 285 -13.59 -10.96 42.72
CA LEU A 285 -14.14 -11.41 44.01
C LEU A 285 -15.65 -11.65 43.93
N ARG A 286 -16.37 -10.83 43.16
CA ARG A 286 -17.82 -10.96 42.97
C ARG A 286 -18.17 -12.20 42.14
N LEU A 287 -17.41 -12.49 41.10
CA LEU A 287 -17.58 -13.69 40.27
C LEU A 287 -17.21 -14.98 41.02
N GLU A 288 -16.16 -14.95 41.84
CA GLU A 288 -15.79 -16.10 42.68
C GLU A 288 -16.87 -16.40 43.73
N LYS A 289 -17.47 -15.36 44.32
CA LYS A 289 -18.58 -15.53 45.27
C LYS A 289 -19.82 -16.13 44.60
N LEU A 290 -20.13 -15.67 43.38
CA LEU A 290 -21.26 -16.20 42.60
C LEU A 290 -21.04 -17.67 42.19
N ALA A 291 -19.80 -18.05 41.88
CA ALA A 291 -19.42 -19.42 41.54
C ALA A 291 -19.49 -20.38 42.74
N LYS A 292 -19.15 -19.90 43.94
CA LYS A 292 -19.30 -20.66 45.20
C LYS A 292 -20.77 -20.81 45.59
N GLU A 293 -21.59 -19.77 45.44
CA GLU A 293 -23.02 -19.82 45.75
C GLU A 293 -23.82 -20.72 44.78
N SER A 294 -23.31 -20.92 43.55
CA SER A 294 -23.91 -21.82 42.56
C SER A 294 -23.41 -23.27 42.63
N GLY A 295 -22.54 -23.60 43.59
CA GLY A 295 -22.07 -24.97 43.84
C GLY A 295 -21.18 -25.56 42.75
N LEU A 296 -20.59 -24.72 41.88
CA LEU A 296 -19.74 -25.15 40.75
C LEU A 296 -18.26 -25.33 41.12
N ILE A 297 -17.86 -24.92 42.34
CA ILE A 297 -16.48 -24.96 42.82
C ILE A 297 -16.49 -25.41 44.29
N GLY A 298 -15.67 -26.42 44.64
CA GLY A 298 -15.49 -26.87 46.03
C GLY A 298 -14.83 -25.81 46.91
N GLU A 299 -14.90 -25.93 48.25
CA GLU A 299 -14.33 -24.95 49.18
C GLU A 299 -12.81 -24.72 49.02
N ASP A 300 -12.12 -25.63 48.32
CA ASP A 300 -10.69 -25.57 48.00
C ASP A 300 -10.37 -24.99 46.60
N GLY A 301 -11.37 -24.57 45.83
CA GLY A 301 -11.19 -24.04 44.47
C GLY A 301 -11.09 -25.09 43.36
N SER A 302 -11.35 -26.37 43.66
CA SER A 302 -11.38 -27.42 42.66
C SER A 302 -12.72 -27.44 41.90
N VAL A 303 -12.65 -27.65 40.57
CA VAL A 303 -13.83 -27.83 39.69
C VAL A 303 -14.09 -29.33 39.59
N GLU A 304 -15.27 -29.79 40.00
CA GLU A 304 -15.61 -31.21 39.86
C GLU A 304 -15.78 -31.58 38.38
N PRO A 305 -15.18 -32.70 37.91
CA PRO A 305 -15.34 -33.16 36.55
C PRO A 305 -16.79 -33.60 36.30
N ILE A 306 -17.39 -33.07 35.23
CA ILE A 306 -18.71 -33.47 34.75
C ILE A 306 -18.65 -34.97 34.42
N GLY A 307 -19.52 -35.75 35.07
CA GLY A 307 -19.56 -37.21 34.99
C GLY A 307 -19.66 -37.75 33.56
N GLU A 308 -19.05 -38.92 33.38
CA GLU A 308 -19.10 -39.74 32.17
C GLU A 308 -20.53 -39.85 31.63
N ILE A 309 -20.69 -39.47 30.36
CA ILE A 309 -21.87 -39.82 29.57
C ILE A 309 -21.64 -41.26 29.12
N ASP A 310 -22.40 -42.19 29.69
CA ASP A 310 -22.49 -43.56 29.20
C ASP A 310 -22.97 -43.57 27.73
N PHE A 311 -22.31 -44.42 26.93
CA PHE A 311 -22.42 -44.58 25.48
C PHE A 311 -23.84 -44.76 24.93
#